data_AF-A0A5B9FJW8-F1
#
_entry.id   AF-A0A5B9FJW8-F1
#
_cell.length_a   1.000
_cell.length_b   1.000
_cell.length_c   1.000
_cell.angle_alpha   90.00
_cell.angle_beta   90.00
_cell.angle_gamma   90.00
#
_symmetry.space_group_name_H-M   'P 1'
#
loop_
_entity.id
_entity.type
_entity.pdbx_description
1 polymer ?
#
loop_
_entity_poly.entity_id
_entity_poly.type
_entity_poly.pdbx_seq_one_letter_code
_entity_poly.pdbx_strand_id
1 'polypeptide(L)'
;MRVSPFVLILAGFVVWSIAFLALYATQATGCRLGWDGIAIGPLSLLRLSLTGLFILAVALLAGLYRYGSIHGHGATGQAQILVKIACMVHLAALVSTVITFSGVFWLSLCR
;
A
#
# COMPACT_ATOMS: atom_id res chain seq x y z
N MET A 1 -14.23 -18.64 -6.93
CA MET A 1 -12.88 -19.16 -7.24
C MET A 1 -12.18 -19.45 -5.92
N ARG A 2 -11.64 -20.66 -5.69
CA ARG A 2 -10.85 -20.96 -4.48
C ARG A 2 -9.43 -20.46 -4.70
N VAL A 3 -9.08 -19.29 -4.18
CA VAL A 3 -7.71 -18.77 -4.22
C VAL A 3 -6.89 -19.52 -3.17
N SER A 4 -5.68 -19.97 -3.52
CA SER A 4 -4.84 -20.66 -2.54
C SER A 4 -4.42 -19.68 -1.44
N PRO A 5 -4.41 -20.09 -0.16
CA PRO A 5 -3.99 -19.22 0.93
C PRO A 5 -2.55 -18.68 0.74
N PHE A 6 -1.69 -19.44 0.07
CA PHE A 6 -0.33 -19.01 -0.26
C PHE A 6 -0.31 -17.83 -1.24
N VAL A 7 -1.16 -17.85 -2.28
CA VAL A 7 -1.29 -16.73 -3.22
C VAL A 7 -1.80 -15.48 -2.50
N LEU A 8 -2.68 -15.63 -1.52
CA LEU A 8 -3.19 -14.52 -0.72
C LEU A 8 -2.07 -13.87 0.11
N ILE A 9 -1.20 -14.67 0.74
CA ILE A 9 -0.02 -14.17 1.47
C ILE A 9 0.91 -13.42 0.50
N LEU A 10 1.25 -14.05 -0.62
CA LEU A 10 2.17 -13.49 -1.61
C LEU A 10 1.63 -12.18 -2.20
N ALA A 11 0.33 -12.11 -2.49
CA ALA A 11 -0.30 -10.91 -3.03
C ALA A 11 -0.13 -9.69 -2.12
N GLY A 12 -0.26 -9.87 -0.80
CA GLY A 12 -0.06 -8.79 0.17
C GLY A 12 1.35 -8.23 0.13
N PHE A 13 2.34 -9.12 0.12
CA PHE A 13 3.75 -8.73 0.05
C PHE A 13 4.07 -8.03 -1.28
N VAL A 14 3.64 -8.59 -2.41
CA VAL A 14 3.88 -8.02 -3.74
C VAL A 14 3.25 -6.65 -3.89
N VAL A 15 1.98 -6.48 -3.49
CA VAL A 15 1.29 -5.19 -3.55
C VAL A 15 2.00 -4.15 -2.68
N TRP A 16 2.42 -4.53 -1.49
CA TRP A 16 3.18 -3.64 -0.61
C TRP A 16 4.54 -3.24 -1.22
N SER A 17 5.30 -4.18 -1.77
CA SER A 17 6.59 -3.89 -2.42
C SER A 17 6.44 -2.97 -3.64
N ILE A 18 5.42 -3.20 -4.47
CA ILE A 18 5.14 -2.34 -5.63
C ILE A 18 4.75 -0.93 -5.16
N ALA A 19 3.88 -0.82 -4.16
CA ALA A 19 3.48 0.47 -3.60
C ALA A 19 4.67 1.24 -3.02
N PHE A 20 5.52 0.57 -2.25
CA PHE A 20 6.74 1.15 -1.69
C PHE A 20 7.66 1.68 -2.79
N LEU A 21 7.93 0.86 -3.81
CA LEU A 21 8.80 1.23 -4.92
C LEU A 21 8.21 2.39 -5.73
N ALA A 22 6.91 2.36 -6.02
CA ALA A 22 6.23 3.40 -6.78
C ALA A 22 6.24 4.76 -6.04
N LEU A 23 5.94 4.76 -4.74
CA LEU A 23 5.98 5.97 -3.92
C LEU A 23 7.39 6.56 -3.87
N TYR A 24 8.40 5.73 -3.60
CA TYR A 24 9.79 6.16 -3.52
C TYR A 24 10.31 6.67 -4.88
N ALA A 25 10.07 5.93 -5.96
CA ALA A 25 10.49 6.31 -7.30
C ALA A 25 9.81 7.61 -7.76
N THR A 26 8.51 7.77 -7.47
CA THR A 26 7.77 8.99 -7.80
C THR A 26 8.30 10.18 -7.01
N GLN A 27 8.63 10.01 -5.72
CA GLN A 27 9.24 11.06 -4.92
C GLN A 27 10.58 11.51 -5.52
N ALA A 28 11.50 10.57 -5.74
CA ALA A 28 12.83 10.87 -6.26
C ALA A 28 12.77 11.50 -7.67
N THR A 29 11.94 10.94 -8.54
CA THR A 29 11.75 11.43 -9.92
C THR A 29 11.09 12.80 -9.93
N GLY A 30 10.04 13.00 -9.14
CA GLY A 30 9.33 14.26 -9.05
C GLY A 30 10.19 15.38 -8.48
N CYS A 31 11.06 15.09 -7.50
CA CYS A 31 12.05 16.05 -7.03
C CYS A 31 13.07 16.41 -8.12
N ARG A 32 13.57 15.43 -8.88
CA ARG A 32 14.52 15.68 -9.97
C ARG A 32 13.91 16.46 -11.14
N LEU A 33 12.62 16.24 -11.42
CA LEU A 33 11.86 16.91 -12.47
C LEU A 33 11.24 18.25 -12.02
N GLY A 34 11.43 18.65 -10.75
CA GLY A 34 10.90 19.92 -10.23
C GLY A 34 9.39 19.96 -10.03
N TRP A 35 8.72 18.80 -9.92
CA TRP A 35 7.26 18.72 -9.71
C TRP A 35 6.79 19.34 -8.39
N ASP A 36 7.69 19.51 -7.43
CA ASP A 36 7.38 20.21 -6.18
C ASP A 36 7.16 21.72 -6.39
N GLY A 37 7.75 22.31 -7.45
CA GLY A 37 7.56 23.71 -7.83
C GLY A 37 6.32 23.97 -8.70
N ILE A 38 5.66 22.92 -9.20
CA ILE A 38 4.45 23.03 -10.02
C ILE A 38 3.24 23.09 -9.08
N ALA A 39 2.72 24.29 -8.83
CA ALA A 39 1.56 24.50 -7.98
C ALA A 39 0.26 24.05 -8.67
N ILE A 40 -0.51 23.20 -8.00
CA ILE A 40 -1.88 22.83 -8.36
C ILE A 40 -2.78 23.18 -7.16
N GLY A 41 -3.29 24.41 -7.17
CA GLY A 41 -4.01 24.98 -6.03
C GLY A 41 -3.07 25.17 -4.82
N PRO A 42 -3.47 24.75 -3.60
CA PRO A 42 -2.63 24.89 -2.40
C PRO A 42 -1.54 23.80 -2.28
N LEU A 43 -1.48 22.82 -3.20
CA LEU A 43 -0.56 21.69 -3.14
C LEU A 43 0.35 21.66 -4.38
N SER A 44 1.52 21.03 -4.27
CA SER A 44 2.38 20.76 -5.42
C SER A 44 1.89 19.54 -6.21
N LEU A 45 2.20 19.48 -7.52
CA LEU A 45 1.95 18.30 -8.35
C LEU A 45 2.56 17.05 -7.72
N LEU A 46 3.78 17.18 -7.17
CA LEU A 46 4.45 16.10 -6.46
C LEU A 46 3.61 15.59 -5.28
N ARG A 47 3.17 16.50 -4.41
CA ARG A 47 2.37 16.11 -3.23
C ARG A 47 1.06 15.44 -3.64
N LEU A 48 0.37 15.96 -4.66
CA LEU A 48 -0.85 15.32 -5.18
C LEU A 48 -0.60 13.91 -5.72
N SER A 49 0.48 13.73 -6.50
CA SER A 49 0.84 12.41 -7.04
C SER A 49 1.15 11.38 -5.94
N LEU A 50 1.91 11.79 -4.92
CA LEU A 50 2.26 10.93 -3.79
C LEU A 50 1.03 10.62 -2.93
N THR A 51 0.17 11.61 -2.67
CA THR A 51 -1.09 11.39 -1.96
C THR A 51 -2.00 10.43 -2.73
N GLY A 52 -2.11 10.57 -4.05
CA GLY A 52 -2.88 9.66 -4.90
C GLY A 52 -2.36 8.22 -4.82
N LEU A 53 -1.04 8.02 -4.96
CA LEU A 53 -0.40 6.72 -4.82
C LEU A 53 -0.58 6.13 -3.43
N PHE A 54 -0.48 6.95 -2.38
CA PHE A 54 -0.68 6.52 -1.00
C PHE A 54 -2.12 6.02 -0.78
N ILE A 55 -3.12 6.79 -1.21
CA ILE A 55 -4.54 6.39 -1.10
C ILE A 55 -4.79 5.09 -1.87
N LEU A 56 -4.25 4.97 -3.09
CA LEU A 56 -4.37 3.75 -3.89
C LEU A 56 -3.74 2.54 -3.18
N ALA A 57 -2.53 2.69 -2.63
CA ALA A 57 -1.85 1.63 -1.89
C ALA A 57 -2.65 1.17 -0.67
N VAL A 58 -3.14 2.13 0.13
CA VAL A 58 -4.01 1.85 1.29
C VAL A 58 -5.29 1.13 0.86
N ALA A 59 -5.94 1.58 -0.22
CA ALA A 59 -7.16 0.97 -0.74
C ALA A 59 -6.93 -0.47 -1.22
N LEU A 60 -5.83 -0.73 -1.93
CA LEU A 60 -5.48 -2.08 -2.41
C LEU A 60 -5.18 -3.02 -1.24
N LEU A 61 -4.41 -2.59 -0.24
CA LEU A 61 -4.08 -3.38 0.94
C LEU A 61 -5.32 -3.65 1.81
N ALA A 62 -6.17 -2.64 2.02
CA ALA A 62 -7.45 -2.80 2.71
C ALA A 62 -8.39 -3.75 1.94
N GLY A 63 -8.41 -3.66 0.62
CA GLY A 63 -9.16 -4.57 -0.26
C GLY A 63 -8.70 -6.02 -0.12
N LEU A 64 -7.38 -6.25 -0.11
CA LEU A 64 -6.79 -7.58 0.11
C LEU A 64 -7.15 -8.14 1.49
N TYR A 65 -7.04 -7.32 2.55
CA TYR A 65 -7.44 -7.71 3.90
C TYR A 65 -8.92 -8.10 3.97
N ARG A 66 -9.82 -7.28 3.40
CA ARG A 66 -11.26 -7.59 3.36
C ARG A 66 -11.54 -8.85 2.55
N TYR A 67 -10.87 -9.02 1.41
CA TYR A 67 -11.02 -10.20 0.57
C TYR A 67 -10.63 -11.48 1.32
N GLY A 68 -9.48 -11.47 2.01
CA GLY A 68 -8.99 -12.58 2.83
C GLY A 68 -9.91 -12.90 4.02
N SER A 69 -10.44 -11.87 4.68
CA SER A 69 -11.38 -12.04 5.79
C SER A 69 -12.69 -12.69 5.36
N ILE A 70 -13.29 -12.23 4.25
CA ILE A 70 -14.57 -12.76 3.73
C ILE A 70 -14.42 -14.18 3.19
N HIS A 71 -13.40 -14.41 2.34
CA HIS A 71 -13.24 -15.71 1.67
C HIS A 71 -12.53 -16.76 2.54
N GLY A 72 -11.99 -16.36 3.68
CA GLY A 72 -11.30 -17.22 4.65
C GLY A 72 -12.22 -18.06 5.55
N HIS A 73 -13.52 -17.73 5.62
CA HIS A 73 -14.46 -18.32 6.59
C HIS A 73 -14.80 -19.81 6.33
N GLY A 74 -14.45 -20.36 5.17
CA GLY A 74 -14.68 -21.78 4.83
C GLY A 74 -13.47 -22.70 5.00
N ALA A 75 -12.32 -22.19 5.46
CA ALA A 75 -11.10 -22.96 5.59
C ALA A 75 -11.07 -23.77 6.89
N THR A 76 -10.74 -25.06 6.82
CA THR A 76 -10.58 -25.95 7.97
C THR A 76 -9.13 -26.43 8.09
N GLY A 77 -8.69 -26.75 9.32
CA GLY A 77 -7.35 -27.27 9.59
C GLY A 77 -6.21 -26.29 9.26
N GLN A 78 -5.13 -26.76 8.63
CA GLN A 78 -3.96 -25.94 8.28
C GLN A 78 -4.29 -24.74 7.38
N ALA A 79 -5.29 -24.85 6.51
CA ALA A 79 -5.69 -23.76 5.63
C ALA A 79 -6.20 -22.54 6.41
N GLN A 80 -6.85 -22.76 7.57
CA GLN A 80 -7.32 -21.69 8.44
C GLN A 80 -6.16 -20.90 9.07
N ILE A 81 -5.07 -21.60 9.42
CA ILE A 81 -3.86 -20.96 9.96
C ILE A 81 -3.22 -20.07 8.89
N LEU A 82 -3.09 -20.56 7.65
CA LEU A 82 -2.53 -19.77 6.55
C LEU A 82 -3.38 -18.53 6.25
N VAL A 83 -4.71 -18.64 6.28
CA VAL A 83 -5.61 -17.48 6.12
C VAL A 83 -5.41 -16.45 7.23
N LYS A 84 -5.28 -16.88 8.49
CA LYS A 84 -4.99 -15.96 9.61
C LYS A 84 -3.65 -15.25 9.43
N ILE A 85 -2.61 -15.97 9.02
CA ILE A 85 -1.30 -15.39 8.70
C ILE A 85 -1.42 -14.37 7.57
N ALA A 86 -2.15 -14.70 6.50
CA ALA A 86 -2.38 -13.79 5.38
C ALA A 86 -3.04 -12.47 5.84
N CYS A 87 -4.10 -12.55 6.64
CA CYS A 87 -4.77 -11.37 7.19
C CYS A 87 -3.84 -10.54 8.09
N MET A 88 -3.03 -11.17 8.94
CA MET A 88 -2.05 -10.47 9.78
C MET A 88 -0.97 -9.78 8.95
N VAL A 89 -0.48 -10.42 7.89
CA VAL A 89 0.49 -9.83 6.95
C VAL A 89 -0.12 -8.62 6.23
N HIS A 90 -1.36 -8.73 5.76
CA HIS A 90 -2.05 -7.61 5.10
C HIS A 90 -2.28 -6.44 6.05
N LEU A 91 -2.64 -6.72 7.30
CA LEU A 91 -2.79 -5.70 8.34
C LEU A 91 -1.44 -5.03 8.65
N ALA A 92 -0.37 -5.82 8.81
CA ALA A 92 0.97 -5.29 9.04
C ALA A 92 1.45 -4.42 7.87
N ALA A 93 1.22 -4.85 6.63
CA ALA A 93 1.53 -4.08 5.43
C ALA A 93 0.76 -2.76 5.38
N LEU A 94 -0.54 -2.79 5.72
CA LEU A 94 -1.38 -1.59 5.78
C LEU A 94 -0.86 -0.59 6.83
N VAL A 95 -0.64 -1.06 8.06
CA VAL A 95 -0.17 -0.22 9.17
C VAL A 95 1.22 0.34 8.86
N SER A 96 2.14 -0.49 8.36
CA SER A 96 3.47 -0.04 7.93
C SER A 96 3.38 1.03 6.85
N THR A 97 2.53 0.85 5.83
CA THR A 97 2.34 1.84 4.76
C THR A 97 1.86 3.18 5.32
N VAL A 98 0.86 3.16 6.20
CA VAL A 98 0.32 4.38 6.82
C VAL A 98 1.40 5.09 7.65
N ILE A 99 2.15 4.36 8.48
CA ILE A 99 3.18 4.96 9.32
C ILE A 99 4.31 5.53 8.47
N THR A 100 4.87 4.73 7.56
CA THR A 100 6.05 5.11 6.76
C THR A 100 5.77 6.26 5.79
N PHE A 101 4.58 6.29 5.17
CA PHE A 101 4.25 7.29 4.14
C PHE A 101 3.35 8.43 4.62
N SER A 102 2.94 8.45 5.89
CA SER A 102 2.26 9.61 6.50
C SER A 102 3.05 10.93 6.33
N GLY A 103 4.38 10.84 6.22
CA GLY A 103 5.26 11.96 5.96
C GLY A 103 4.93 12.78 4.71
N VAL A 104 4.22 12.21 3.73
CA VAL A 104 3.81 12.91 2.50
C VAL A 104 2.98 14.16 2.79
N PHE A 105 2.23 14.18 3.90
CA PHE A 105 1.33 15.29 4.24
C PHE A 105 2.02 16.46 4.94
N TRP A 106 3.10 16.22 5.70
CA TRP A 106 3.70 17.24 6.57
C TRP A 106 5.16 17.57 6.28
N LEU A 107 5.89 16.72 5.57
CA LEU A 107 7.34 16.85 5.45
C LEU A 107 7.70 17.68 4.21
N SER A 108 8.91 18.24 4.21
CA SER A 108 9.53 18.71 2.97
C SER A 108 9.86 17.49 2.11
N LEU A 109 9.29 17.44 0.91
CA LEU A 109 9.38 16.28 0.02
C LEU A 109 10.72 16.20 -0.71
N CYS A 110 11.26 17.37 -1.06
CA CYS A 110 12.54 17.54 -1.74
C CYS A 110 13.44 18.37 -0.84
N ARG A 111 14.50 17.75 -0.32
CA ARG A 111 15.58 18.42 0.39
C ARG A 111 16.91 18.03 -0.25
#